data_AF-A0A022PDT3-F1
#
_entry.id   AF-A0A022PDT3-F1
#
_cell.length_a   1.000
_cell.length_b   1.000
_cell.length_c   1.000
_cell.angle_alpha   90.00
_cell.angle_beta   90.00
_cell.angle_gamma   90.00
#
_symmetry.space_group_name_H-M   'P 1'
#
loop_
_entity.id
_entity.type
_entity.pdbx_description
1 polymer ?
#
loop_
_entity_poly.entity_id
_entity_poly.type
_entity_poly.pdbx_seq_one_letter_code
_entity_poly.pdbx_strand_id
1 'polypeptide(L)'
;MRFGKGLVFILSSLLYSFSANADISEYTERIECNNSHNSFTIRKLKHSSDIYGLVCYQLKDITSWATDDGMKITTYVIPDTKKLVAIFTLEEDKPKNSEPKSSIRVIYVDEGGAIVKKDIITQRYTKDPRMTLSNMKIIDYEHYSKTVYFEVPAWDENNAIYAFSIPPDNNYDNVREKYITDGSLTFINVTNFSHNNNHGNDIVVKRGVIKEDGELSYGEYWVSSKGKTICELDTDLEGWKIYMLCKN
;
A
#
# COMPACT_ATOMS: atom_id res chain seq x y z
N MET A 1 -27.95 -59.44 -53.98
CA MET A 1 -26.85 -60.08 -54.73
C MET A 1 -26.11 -59.01 -55.53
N ARG A 2 -24.78 -58.92 -55.34
CA ARG A 2 -23.72 -58.35 -56.22
C ARG A 2 -23.83 -56.87 -56.65
N PHE A 3 -22.99 -55.93 -56.16
CA PHE A 3 -21.54 -55.64 -56.36
C PHE A 3 -21.25 -54.61 -57.48
N GLY A 4 -20.41 -53.60 -57.15
CA GLY A 4 -19.62 -52.78 -58.09
C GLY A 4 -19.66 -51.27 -57.77
N LYS A 5 -18.72 -50.68 -57.01
CA LYS A 5 -17.38 -50.14 -57.38
C LYS A 5 -17.46 -49.01 -58.44
N GLY A 6 -16.82 -47.84 -58.29
CA GLY A 6 -15.69 -47.52 -57.41
C GLY A 6 -15.35 -46.02 -57.30
N LEU A 7 -14.47 -45.78 -56.33
CA LEU A 7 -13.89 -44.53 -55.87
C LEU A 7 -13.09 -43.79 -56.94
N VAL A 8 -13.15 -42.46 -56.87
CA VAL A 8 -12.16 -41.54 -57.45
C VAL A 8 -11.02 -41.35 -56.43
N PHE A 9 -9.82 -41.77 -56.81
CA PHE A 9 -8.56 -41.43 -56.14
C PHE A 9 -8.07 -40.08 -56.65
N ILE A 10 -7.85 -39.11 -55.75
CA ILE A 10 -7.03 -37.93 -56.04
C ILE A 10 -5.66 -38.18 -55.40
N LEU A 11 -4.63 -38.16 -56.25
CA LEU A 11 -3.24 -38.36 -55.87
C LEU A 11 -2.76 -37.27 -54.92
N SER A 12 -2.07 -37.74 -53.89
CA SER A 12 -1.26 -36.97 -52.96
C SER A 12 0.15 -36.80 -53.53
N SER A 13 0.67 -35.57 -53.52
CA SER A 13 2.11 -35.31 -53.60
C SER A 13 2.44 -33.96 -52.99
N LEU A 14 2.81 -34.01 -51.70
CA LEU A 14 4.04 -33.44 -51.15
C LEU A 14 4.54 -32.12 -51.78
N LEU A 15 4.45 -31.05 -50.99
CA LEU A 15 5.61 -30.18 -50.72
C LEU A 15 5.54 -29.72 -49.27
N TYR A 16 6.51 -30.21 -48.50
CA TYR A 16 6.83 -29.77 -47.14
C TYR A 16 7.09 -28.27 -47.12
N SER A 17 6.48 -27.57 -46.17
CA SER A 17 7.00 -26.30 -45.65
C SER A 17 7.12 -26.46 -44.14
N PHE A 18 8.36 -26.49 -43.66
CA PHE A 18 8.69 -26.61 -42.26
C PHE A 18 8.24 -25.36 -41.47
N SER A 19 7.46 -25.61 -40.42
CA SER A 19 7.71 -25.20 -39.03
C SER A 19 8.46 -23.86 -38.79
N ALA A 20 7.72 -22.86 -38.31
CA ALA A 20 8.19 -21.98 -37.23
C ALA A 20 6.98 -21.32 -36.52
N ASN A 21 6.00 -22.10 -36.07
CA ASN A 21 5.20 -21.64 -34.94
C ASN A 21 5.99 -22.00 -33.70
N ALA A 22 6.86 -21.08 -33.30
CA ALA A 22 7.27 -21.00 -31.92
C ALA A 22 5.98 -20.78 -31.12
N ASP A 23 5.46 -21.87 -30.56
CA ASP A 23 4.67 -21.80 -29.33
C ASP A 23 5.59 -21.08 -28.34
N ILE A 24 5.44 -19.77 -28.25
CA ILE A 24 5.84 -19.01 -27.08
C ILE A 24 4.88 -19.53 -26.02
N SER A 25 5.27 -20.63 -25.36
CA SER A 25 4.64 -21.01 -24.11
C SER A 25 4.86 -19.80 -23.22
N GLU A 26 3.77 -19.06 -23.01
CA GLU A 26 3.65 -18.04 -22.00
C GLU A 26 4.03 -18.74 -20.70
N TYR A 27 5.31 -18.64 -20.32
CA TYR A 27 5.85 -19.22 -19.11
C TYR A 27 5.21 -18.38 -18.01
N THR A 28 4.00 -18.74 -17.60
CA THR A 28 3.37 -18.19 -16.41
C THR A 28 4.32 -18.58 -15.30
N GLU A 29 5.17 -17.65 -14.87
CA GLU A 29 5.98 -17.80 -13.67
C GLU A 29 5.05 -18.36 -12.61
N ARG A 30 5.28 -19.60 -12.17
CA ARG A 30 4.55 -20.16 -11.04
C ARG A 30 4.82 -19.21 -9.88
N ILE A 31 3.79 -18.49 -9.48
CA ILE A 31 3.87 -17.58 -8.36
C ILE A 31 3.96 -18.43 -7.09
N GLU A 32 5.17 -18.72 -6.63
CA GLU A 32 5.39 -19.67 -5.54
C GLU A 32 5.49 -18.98 -4.18
N CYS A 33 4.60 -19.36 -3.26
CA CYS A 33 4.50 -18.87 -1.87
C CYS A 33 5.56 -19.48 -0.91
N ASN A 34 6.72 -19.89 -1.42
CA ASN A 34 7.74 -20.71 -0.73
C ASN A 34 8.32 -20.13 0.57
N ASN A 35 8.08 -18.85 0.89
CA ASN A 35 8.64 -18.18 2.08
C ASN A 35 7.57 -17.81 3.12
N SER A 36 6.39 -18.42 3.08
CA SER A 36 5.21 -18.05 3.91
C SER A 36 4.77 -19.11 4.93
N HIS A 37 5.66 -20.03 5.32
CA HIS A 37 5.33 -21.20 6.15
C HIS A 37 4.47 -20.91 7.40
N ASN A 38 4.85 -19.91 8.19
CA ASN A 38 4.17 -19.58 9.46
C ASN A 38 3.80 -18.09 9.56
N SER A 39 3.65 -17.41 8.42
CA SER A 39 3.74 -15.95 8.40
C SER A 39 3.13 -15.40 7.11
N PHE A 40 2.34 -14.32 7.19
CA PHE A 40 1.91 -13.58 6.02
C PHE A 40 3.12 -13.00 5.27
N THR A 41 3.07 -13.07 3.94
CA THR A 41 4.00 -12.35 3.07
C THR A 41 3.22 -11.70 1.95
N ILE A 42 3.52 -10.43 1.65
CA ILE A 42 2.96 -9.73 0.50
C ILE A 42 4.10 -9.45 -0.48
N ARG A 43 3.98 -9.91 -1.73
CA ARG A 43 4.99 -9.71 -2.78
C ARG A 43 4.44 -8.81 -3.87
N LYS A 44 5.21 -7.80 -4.27
CA LYS A 44 4.88 -6.99 -5.45
C LYS A 44 5.22 -7.80 -6.70
N LEU A 45 4.22 -8.04 -7.56
CA LEU A 45 4.44 -8.66 -8.86
C LEU A 45 5.02 -7.61 -9.82
N LYS A 46 6.21 -7.87 -10.38
CA LYS A 46 6.95 -6.91 -11.22
C LYS A 46 6.34 -6.67 -12.61
N HIS A 47 5.31 -7.43 -13.00
CA HIS A 47 4.84 -7.49 -14.38
C HIS A 47 3.80 -6.44 -14.79
N SER A 48 3.48 -5.48 -13.92
CA SER A 48 2.44 -4.50 -14.18
C SER A 48 2.80 -3.16 -13.52
N SER A 49 2.53 -2.05 -14.21
CA SER A 49 2.53 -0.70 -13.63
C SER A 49 1.53 -0.56 -12.47
N ASP A 50 0.57 -1.48 -12.38
CA ASP A 50 -0.28 -1.71 -11.22
C ASP A 50 0.36 -2.75 -10.30
N ILE A 51 0.65 -2.36 -9.06
CA ILE A 51 1.09 -3.31 -8.03
C ILE A 51 -0.08 -4.27 -7.77
N TYR A 52 0.00 -5.50 -8.28
CA TYR A 52 -0.77 -6.62 -7.77
C TYR A 52 0.07 -7.27 -6.67
N GLY A 53 -0.37 -7.12 -5.42
CA GLY A 53 0.27 -7.76 -4.27
C GLY A 53 -0.18 -9.21 -4.14
N LEU A 54 0.71 -10.17 -4.38
CA LEU A 54 0.48 -11.56 -4.02
C LEU A 54 0.50 -11.68 -2.50
N VAL A 55 -0.60 -12.14 -1.90
CA VAL A 55 -0.69 -12.44 -0.46
C VAL A 55 -0.55 -13.93 -0.24
N CYS A 56 0.47 -14.33 0.51
CA CYS A 56 0.70 -15.73 0.87
C CYS A 56 0.58 -15.97 2.37
N TYR A 57 0.05 -17.12 2.74
CA TYR A 57 0.09 -17.67 4.09
C TYR A 57 0.10 -19.20 4.04
N GLN A 58 0.93 -19.85 4.86
CA GLN A 58 1.09 -21.31 4.88
C GLN A 58 1.34 -21.93 3.49
N LEU A 59 2.20 -21.30 2.68
CA LEU A 59 2.52 -21.71 1.31
C LEU A 59 1.36 -21.62 0.32
N LYS A 60 0.23 -21.04 0.70
CA LYS A 60 -0.93 -20.86 -0.16
C LYS A 60 -1.05 -19.41 -0.60
N ASP A 61 -1.41 -19.23 -1.87
CA ASP A 61 -1.92 -17.96 -2.37
C ASP A 61 -3.33 -17.74 -1.80
N ILE A 62 -3.48 -16.67 -1.03
CA ILE A 62 -4.75 -16.24 -0.44
C ILE A 62 -5.16 -14.86 -0.97
N THR A 63 -4.60 -14.40 -2.09
CA THR A 63 -4.78 -13.04 -2.62
C THR A 63 -6.25 -12.72 -2.85
N SER A 64 -6.96 -13.54 -3.62
CA SER A 64 -8.41 -13.32 -3.89
C SER A 64 -9.23 -13.27 -2.59
N TRP A 65 -8.92 -14.14 -1.62
CA TRP A 65 -9.55 -14.09 -0.29
C TRP A 65 -9.21 -12.80 0.46
N ALA A 66 -7.96 -12.33 0.41
CA ALA A 66 -7.49 -11.16 1.14
C ALA A 66 -8.03 -9.85 0.53
N THR A 67 -8.11 -9.76 -0.79
CA THR A 67 -8.48 -8.51 -1.50
C THR A 67 -9.98 -8.39 -1.77
N ASP A 68 -10.69 -9.50 -1.95
CA ASP A 68 -11.97 -9.58 -2.67
C ASP A 68 -11.82 -9.32 -4.18
N ASP A 69 -12.84 -9.74 -4.93
CA ASP A 69 -12.90 -9.58 -6.38
C ASP A 69 -12.98 -8.10 -6.77
N GLY A 70 -12.18 -7.70 -7.77
CA GLY A 70 -12.17 -6.32 -8.28
C GLY A 70 -11.45 -5.31 -7.37
N MET A 71 -10.66 -5.77 -6.40
CA MET A 71 -9.81 -4.91 -5.57
C MET A 71 -8.34 -5.29 -5.75
N LYS A 72 -7.44 -4.30 -5.64
CA LYS A 72 -5.97 -4.49 -5.70
C LYS A 72 -5.29 -3.89 -4.48
N ILE A 73 -4.18 -4.51 -4.06
CA ILE A 73 -3.34 -4.01 -2.96
C ILE A 73 -2.40 -2.93 -3.49
N THR A 74 -2.41 -1.73 -2.91
CA THR A 74 -1.51 -0.65 -3.34
C THR A 74 -0.26 -0.51 -2.48
N THR A 75 -0.40 -0.59 -1.17
CA THR A 75 0.69 -0.50 -0.18
C THR A 75 0.42 -1.44 1.00
N TYR A 76 1.46 -1.79 1.75
CA TYR A 76 1.31 -2.68 2.89
C TYR A 76 2.40 -2.48 3.95
N VAL A 77 2.12 -2.96 5.15
CA VAL A 77 3.08 -3.13 6.23
C VAL A 77 2.86 -4.44 6.98
N ILE A 78 3.96 -5.01 7.48
CA ILE A 78 3.98 -6.21 8.32
C ILE A 78 4.67 -5.83 9.64
N PRO A 79 3.92 -5.52 10.71
CA PRO A 79 4.39 -4.83 11.92
C PRO A 79 5.49 -5.54 12.76
N ASP A 80 5.61 -6.87 12.72
CA ASP A 80 6.69 -7.65 13.39
C ASP A 80 6.78 -9.11 12.87
N THR A 81 7.93 -9.72 13.11
CA THR A 81 8.56 -10.96 12.62
C THR A 81 7.83 -12.28 12.83
N LYS A 82 6.88 -12.39 13.77
CA LYS A 82 5.97 -13.56 13.80
C LYS A 82 4.97 -13.53 12.63
N LYS A 83 4.83 -12.39 11.93
CA LYS A 83 3.99 -12.10 10.76
C LYS A 83 2.63 -12.79 10.75
N LEU A 84 1.95 -12.83 11.89
CA LEU A 84 0.55 -13.24 11.99
C LEU A 84 -0.41 -12.06 11.78
N VAL A 85 0.11 -10.92 11.35
CA VAL A 85 -0.65 -9.72 11.01
C VAL A 85 -0.04 -9.12 9.74
N ALA A 86 -0.87 -8.73 8.79
CA ALA A 86 -0.50 -7.85 7.69
C ALA A 86 -1.58 -6.77 7.52
N ILE A 87 -1.15 -5.54 7.28
CA ILE A 87 -2.03 -4.40 7.06
C ILE A 87 -1.73 -3.87 5.67
N PHE A 88 -2.75 -3.65 4.86
CA PHE A 88 -2.58 -3.19 3.49
C PHE A 88 -3.72 -2.29 3.05
N THR A 89 -3.44 -1.45 2.06
CA THR A 89 -4.44 -0.62 1.41
C THR A 89 -5.01 -1.35 0.21
N LEU A 90 -6.32 -1.24 0.03
CA LEU A 90 -7.07 -1.73 -1.11
C LEU A 90 -7.62 -0.57 -1.93
N GLU A 91 -7.64 -0.74 -3.24
CA GLU A 91 -8.31 0.15 -4.20
C GLU A 91 -9.10 -0.68 -5.22
N GLU A 92 -10.22 -0.14 -5.70
CA GLU A 92 -11.00 -0.74 -6.78
C GLU A 92 -10.16 -0.83 -8.07
N ASP A 93 -10.07 -2.03 -8.63
CA ASP A 93 -9.48 -2.22 -9.94
C ASP A 93 -10.46 -1.76 -11.02
N LYS A 94 -10.02 -0.80 -11.85
CA LYS A 94 -10.82 -0.17 -12.92
C LYS A 94 -12.16 0.38 -12.42
N PRO A 95 -12.14 1.45 -11.60
CA PRO A 95 -13.35 2.03 -11.04
C PRO A 95 -14.28 2.55 -12.12
N LYS A 96 -15.59 2.37 -11.92
CA LYS A 96 -16.63 2.78 -12.88
C LYS A 96 -17.20 4.17 -12.61
N ASN A 97 -16.89 4.73 -11.45
CA ASN A 97 -17.38 6.02 -10.97
C ASN A 97 -16.22 6.90 -10.49
N SER A 98 -16.50 8.17 -10.18
CA SER A 98 -15.53 9.12 -9.64
C SER A 98 -15.17 8.89 -8.17
N GLU A 99 -15.84 7.94 -7.51
CA GLU A 99 -15.70 7.62 -6.09
C GLU A 99 -15.27 6.15 -5.93
N PRO A 100 -14.02 5.83 -6.34
CA PRO A 100 -13.51 4.46 -6.40
C PRO A 100 -13.43 3.82 -5.01
N LYS A 101 -13.72 2.51 -4.90
CA LYS A 101 -13.59 1.89 -3.58
C LYS A 101 -12.16 1.92 -3.04
N SER A 102 -12.02 2.19 -1.75
CA SER A 102 -10.73 2.15 -1.05
C SER A 102 -10.90 1.78 0.43
N SER A 103 -9.97 1.00 0.96
CA SER A 103 -9.92 0.68 2.39
C SER A 103 -8.49 0.45 2.87
N ILE A 104 -8.30 0.52 4.18
CA ILE A 104 -7.18 -0.11 4.86
C ILE A 104 -7.73 -1.36 5.53
N ARG A 105 -7.15 -2.50 5.18
CA ARG A 105 -7.54 -3.82 5.65
C ARG A 105 -6.42 -4.43 6.48
N VAL A 106 -6.80 -5.09 7.57
CA VAL A 106 -5.92 -5.99 8.31
C VAL A 106 -6.33 -7.43 8.02
N ILE A 107 -5.33 -8.28 7.86
CA ILE A 107 -5.46 -9.74 7.97
C ILE A 107 -4.63 -10.21 9.15
N TYR A 108 -5.18 -11.10 9.95
CA TYR A 108 -4.49 -11.64 11.10
C TYR A 108 -4.93 -13.07 11.42
N VAL A 109 -4.14 -13.77 12.23
CA VAL A 109 -4.52 -15.08 12.78
C VAL A 109 -5.03 -14.88 14.19
N ASP A 110 -6.27 -15.29 14.46
CA ASP A 110 -6.88 -15.18 15.79
C ASP A 110 -6.34 -16.25 16.77
N GLU A 111 -6.79 -16.21 18.02
CA GLU A 111 -6.38 -17.17 19.06
C GLU A 111 -6.78 -18.62 18.73
N GLY A 112 -7.81 -18.81 17.90
CA GLY A 112 -8.27 -20.10 17.41
C GLY A 112 -7.47 -20.63 16.21
N GLY A 113 -6.51 -19.85 15.70
CA GLY A 113 -5.73 -20.19 14.51
C GLY A 113 -6.47 -19.91 13.19
N ALA A 114 -7.64 -19.27 13.24
CA ALA A 114 -8.38 -18.89 12.04
C ALA A 114 -7.80 -17.61 11.44
N ILE A 115 -7.77 -17.57 10.10
CA ILE A 115 -7.36 -16.37 9.36
C ILE A 115 -8.57 -15.45 9.27
N VAL A 116 -8.43 -14.25 9.82
CA VAL A 116 -9.46 -13.21 9.85
C VAL A 116 -9.02 -12.06 8.97
N LYS A 117 -9.96 -11.46 8.25
CA LYS A 117 -9.76 -10.20 7.53
C LYS A 117 -10.77 -9.16 7.99
N LYS A 118 -10.37 -7.89 8.03
CA LYS A 118 -11.23 -6.79 8.45
C LYS A 118 -10.81 -5.46 7.84
N ASP A 119 -11.76 -4.75 7.26
CA ASP A 119 -11.57 -3.35 6.90
C ASP A 119 -11.63 -2.50 8.17
N ILE A 120 -10.52 -1.81 8.48
CA ILE A 120 -10.38 -1.00 9.70
C ILE A 120 -10.61 0.48 9.42
N ILE A 121 -10.34 0.92 8.19
CA ILE A 121 -10.62 2.26 7.68
C ILE A 121 -11.22 2.07 6.30
N THR A 122 -12.36 2.68 6.03
CA THR A 122 -13.06 2.60 4.74
C THR A 122 -13.13 3.97 4.09
N GLN A 123 -13.30 4.00 2.78
CA GLN A 123 -13.48 5.24 2.03
C GLN A 123 -14.56 6.14 2.64
N ARG A 124 -14.35 7.45 2.53
CA ARG A 124 -15.30 8.47 2.93
C ARG A 124 -15.17 9.64 1.97
N TYR A 125 -16.25 10.05 1.32
CA TYR A 125 -16.26 11.20 0.42
C TYR A 125 -16.95 12.37 1.08
N THR A 126 -16.22 13.46 1.26
CA THR A 126 -16.76 14.68 1.87
C THR A 126 -16.27 15.92 1.13
N LYS A 127 -16.87 17.08 1.42
CA LYS A 127 -16.38 18.37 0.91
C LYS A 127 -15.10 18.84 1.59
N ASP A 128 -14.81 18.36 2.80
CA ASP A 128 -13.57 18.71 3.50
C ASP A 128 -12.48 17.70 3.10
N PRO A 129 -11.41 18.13 2.40
CA PRO A 129 -10.36 17.22 1.97
C PRO A 129 -9.64 16.53 3.13
N ARG A 130 -9.70 17.10 4.35
CA ARG A 130 -9.17 16.48 5.59
C ARG A 130 -10.06 15.38 6.18
N MET A 131 -11.26 15.23 5.66
CA MET A 131 -12.17 14.15 6.06
C MET A 131 -12.37 13.15 4.92
N THR A 132 -12.01 13.50 3.69
CA THR A 132 -12.08 12.58 2.56
C THR A 132 -10.99 11.52 2.68
N LEU A 133 -11.39 10.26 2.58
CA LEU A 133 -10.52 9.09 2.57
C LEU A 133 -10.74 8.34 1.27
N SER A 134 -9.82 8.49 0.33
CA SER A 134 -9.79 7.78 -0.94
C SER A 134 -8.34 7.60 -1.36
N ASN A 135 -8.07 6.61 -2.21
CA ASN A 135 -6.72 6.30 -2.69
C ASN A 135 -5.68 6.24 -1.56
N MET A 136 -6.04 5.56 -0.47
CA MET A 136 -5.22 5.49 0.74
C MET A 136 -3.91 4.75 0.46
N LYS A 137 -2.79 5.32 0.95
CA LYS A 137 -1.46 4.72 0.83
C LYS A 137 -0.73 4.74 2.16
N ILE A 138 -0.39 3.57 2.69
CA ILE A 138 0.53 3.43 3.82
C ILE A 138 1.91 3.89 3.35
N ILE A 139 2.45 4.88 4.07
CA ILE A 139 3.73 5.53 3.74
C ILE A 139 4.84 5.12 4.69
N ASP A 140 4.51 4.82 5.95
CA ASP A 140 5.52 4.42 6.94
C ASP A 140 4.88 3.70 8.15
N TYR A 141 5.72 3.08 8.96
CA TYR A 141 5.35 2.42 10.21
C TYR A 141 6.44 2.57 11.26
N GLU A 142 6.06 3.15 12.41
CA GLU A 142 6.95 3.33 13.54
C GLU A 142 6.83 2.12 14.48
N HIS A 143 7.93 1.37 14.60
CA HIS A 143 7.96 0.08 15.28
C HIS A 143 7.74 0.17 16.79
N TYR A 144 8.20 1.24 17.45
CA TYR A 144 8.19 1.34 18.91
C TYR A 144 6.77 1.61 19.44
N SER A 145 6.11 2.62 18.88
CA SER A 145 4.74 3.01 19.18
C SER A 145 3.69 2.23 18.40
N LYS A 146 4.12 1.39 17.46
CA LYS A 146 3.26 0.59 16.58
C LYS A 146 2.26 1.45 15.81
N THR A 147 2.74 2.57 15.28
CA THR A 147 1.91 3.55 14.58
C THR A 147 2.08 3.41 13.08
N VAL A 148 0.98 3.21 12.37
CA VAL A 148 0.94 3.20 10.90
C VAL A 148 0.59 4.60 10.42
N TYR A 149 1.39 5.11 9.49
CA TYR A 149 1.14 6.38 8.81
C TYR A 149 0.66 6.10 7.40
N PHE A 150 -0.37 6.82 6.98
CA PHE A 150 -0.88 6.75 5.61
C PHE A 150 -1.27 8.13 5.10
N GLU A 151 -1.28 8.28 3.78
CA GLU A 151 -1.68 9.49 3.10
C GLU A 151 -2.88 9.26 2.18
N VAL A 152 -3.60 10.35 1.91
CA VAL A 152 -4.66 10.43 0.90
C VAL A 152 -4.50 11.73 0.10
N PRO A 153 -4.83 11.76 -1.20
CA PRO A 153 -4.91 13.00 -1.95
C PRO A 153 -5.95 13.96 -1.33
N ALA A 154 -5.60 15.24 -1.16
CA ALA A 154 -6.44 16.20 -0.43
C ALA A 154 -6.51 17.58 -1.11
N TRP A 155 -5.36 18.17 -1.41
CA TRP A 155 -5.24 19.45 -2.12
C TRP A 155 -4.37 19.30 -3.36
N ASP A 156 -4.32 20.33 -4.20
CA ASP A 156 -3.55 20.30 -5.45
C ASP A 156 -2.06 20.01 -5.21
N GLU A 157 -1.50 20.51 -4.11
CA GLU A 157 -0.06 20.44 -3.81
C GLU A 157 0.31 19.54 -2.63
N ASN A 158 -0.68 19.08 -1.86
CA ASN A 158 -0.44 18.36 -0.60
C ASN A 158 -1.42 17.19 -0.42
N ASN A 159 -0.90 16.08 0.12
CA ASN A 159 -1.72 15.00 0.64
C ASN A 159 -2.16 15.31 2.08
N ALA A 160 -3.23 14.68 2.54
CA ALA A 160 -3.55 14.63 3.97
C ALA A 160 -2.91 13.38 4.58
N ILE A 161 -2.14 13.58 5.65
CA ILE A 161 -1.43 12.54 6.40
C ILE A 161 -2.23 12.18 7.65
N TYR A 162 -2.43 10.89 7.82
CA TYR A 162 -3.15 10.29 8.95
C TYR A 162 -2.26 9.27 9.63
N ALA A 163 -2.62 8.96 10.88
CA ALA A 163 -2.01 7.88 11.63
C ALA A 163 -3.07 7.06 12.36
N PHE A 164 -2.77 5.79 12.61
CA PHE A 164 -3.51 4.95 13.56
C PHE A 164 -2.56 3.99 14.27
N SER A 165 -2.89 3.61 15.50
CA SER A 165 -2.08 2.69 16.30
C SER A 165 -2.60 1.25 16.14
N ILE A 166 -1.67 0.30 16.12
CA ILE A 166 -1.99 -1.11 16.13
C ILE A 166 -2.33 -1.53 17.56
N PRO A 167 -3.53 -2.08 17.79
CA PRO A 167 -3.97 -2.48 19.12
C PRO A 167 -3.11 -3.64 19.64
N PRO A 168 -2.67 -3.62 20.92
CA PRO A 168 -1.77 -4.64 21.46
C PRO A 168 -2.42 -6.03 21.59
N ASP A 169 -3.75 -6.08 21.65
CA ASP A 169 -4.58 -7.28 21.76
C ASP A 169 -5.10 -7.78 20.40
N ASN A 170 -4.66 -7.19 19.28
CA ASN A 170 -5.20 -7.43 17.95
C ASN A 170 -6.72 -7.20 17.84
N ASN A 171 -7.33 -6.43 18.76
CA ASN A 171 -8.73 -6.04 18.63
C ASN A 171 -8.87 -4.80 17.75
N TYR A 172 -9.20 -5.04 16.49
CA TYR A 172 -9.37 -3.99 15.49
C TYR A 172 -10.78 -3.36 15.42
N ASP A 173 -11.68 -3.59 16.38
CA ASP A 173 -13.05 -3.01 16.39
C ASP A 173 -13.08 -1.49 16.46
N ASN A 174 -12.14 -0.89 17.19
CA ASN A 174 -12.16 0.54 17.51
C ASN A 174 -10.99 1.31 16.89
N VAL A 175 -10.29 0.70 15.91
CA VAL A 175 -9.23 1.40 15.20
C VAL A 175 -9.84 2.50 14.34
N ARG A 176 -9.28 3.70 14.48
CA ARG A 176 -9.71 4.91 13.76
C ARG A 176 -8.48 5.67 13.31
N GLU A 177 -8.59 6.27 12.14
CA GLU A 177 -7.63 7.23 11.64
C GLU A 177 -7.67 8.52 12.47
N LYS A 178 -6.50 9.12 12.67
CA LYS A 178 -6.34 10.47 13.19
C LYS A 178 -5.63 11.31 12.14
N TYR A 179 -6.29 12.37 11.68
CA TYR A 179 -5.62 13.38 10.85
C TYR A 179 -4.47 14.02 11.63
N ILE A 180 -3.28 14.05 11.02
CA ILE A 180 -2.10 14.69 11.60
C ILE A 180 -1.88 16.03 10.93
N THR A 181 -1.68 16.05 9.61
CA THR A 181 -1.30 17.26 8.89
C THR A 181 -1.43 17.08 7.39
N ASP A 182 -1.28 18.16 6.64
CA ASP A 182 -1.06 18.17 5.19
C ASP A 182 0.43 18.07 4.83
N GLY A 183 0.73 17.54 3.64
CA GLY A 183 2.08 17.43 3.08
C GLY A 183 2.42 16.02 2.60
N SER A 184 3.72 15.73 2.52
CA SER A 184 4.28 14.40 2.28
C SER A 184 5.25 14.06 3.40
N LEU A 185 5.13 12.86 3.98
CA LEU A 185 6.02 12.42 5.05
C LEU A 185 7.46 12.28 4.54
N THR A 186 8.39 12.97 5.18
CA THR A 186 9.83 12.89 4.86
C THR A 186 10.51 11.86 5.76
N PHE A 187 10.28 11.93 7.08
CA PHE A 187 10.72 10.93 8.04
C PHE A 187 9.99 11.09 9.38
N ILE A 188 10.02 10.04 10.20
CA ILE A 188 9.53 10.05 11.57
C ILE A 188 10.70 10.35 12.50
N ASN A 189 10.55 11.35 13.36
CA ASN A 189 11.55 11.67 14.36
C ASN A 189 11.41 10.73 15.55
N VAL A 190 12.22 9.68 15.55
CA VAL A 190 12.34 8.68 16.63
C VAL A 190 13.43 9.01 17.64
N THR A 191 13.90 10.27 17.71
CA THR A 191 14.92 10.67 18.69
C THR A 191 14.39 10.56 20.12
N ASN A 192 14.60 9.39 20.73
CA ASN A 192 14.42 9.12 22.16
C ASN A 192 15.61 9.65 23.01
N PHE A 193 16.46 10.53 22.44
CA PHE A 193 17.76 10.93 22.99
C PHE A 193 17.71 11.99 24.10
N SER A 194 16.56 12.22 24.74
CA SER A 194 16.52 13.06 25.94
C SER A 194 15.42 12.63 26.89
N HIS A 195 15.82 12.26 28.11
CA HIS A 195 14.98 11.80 29.21
C HIS A 195 13.87 12.76 29.68
N ASN A 196 13.67 13.92 29.03
CA ASN A 196 12.75 14.95 29.49
C ASN A 196 11.83 15.56 28.39
N ASN A 197 11.86 15.05 27.17
CA ASN A 197 11.13 15.68 26.06
C ASN A 197 10.05 14.75 25.50
N ASN A 198 8.79 15.17 25.66
CA ASN A 198 7.55 14.46 25.29
C ASN A 198 7.30 14.40 23.75
N HIS A 199 8.36 14.41 22.94
CA HIS A 199 8.35 14.57 21.48
C HIS A 199 8.36 13.24 20.72
N GLY A 200 8.00 12.14 21.37
CA GLY A 200 7.88 10.83 20.72
C GLY A 200 6.87 10.90 19.57
N ASN A 201 7.29 10.41 18.40
CA ASN A 201 6.51 10.30 17.16
C ASN A 201 6.16 11.63 16.48
N ASP A 202 6.94 12.68 16.73
CA ASP A 202 6.89 13.84 15.87
C ASP A 202 7.37 13.45 14.46
N ILE A 203 6.83 14.12 13.44
CA ILE A 203 7.12 13.83 12.04
C ILE A 203 7.70 15.05 11.35
N VAL A 204 8.49 14.81 10.31
CA VAL A 204 8.89 15.84 9.37
C VAL A 204 8.13 15.63 8.07
N VAL A 205 7.52 16.70 7.58
CA VAL A 205 6.72 16.67 6.36
C VAL A 205 7.16 17.77 5.41
N LYS A 206 7.26 17.44 4.14
CA LYS A 206 7.40 18.42 3.07
C LYS A 206 6.03 18.95 2.68
N ARG A 207 5.86 20.27 2.60
CA ARG A 207 4.59 20.91 2.18
C ARG A 207 4.82 21.94 1.09
N GLY A 208 3.92 21.95 0.12
CA GLY A 208 3.73 23.08 -0.79
C GLY A 208 2.94 24.18 -0.07
N VAL A 209 3.49 25.40 -0.05
CA VAL A 209 2.85 26.60 0.50
C VAL A 209 2.90 27.70 -0.55
N ILE A 210 1.74 28.27 -0.85
CA ILE A 210 1.62 29.44 -1.72
C ILE A 210 2.00 30.66 -0.88
N LYS A 211 3.06 31.34 -1.29
CA LYS A 211 3.56 32.57 -0.65
C LYS A 211 2.66 33.76 -0.95
N GLU A 212 2.90 34.88 -0.26
CA GLU A 212 2.12 36.13 -0.45
C GLU A 212 2.21 36.69 -1.88
N ASP A 213 3.29 36.40 -2.60
CA ASP A 213 3.50 36.75 -4.01
C ASP A 213 2.77 35.81 -4.99
N GLY A 214 2.09 34.78 -4.49
CA GLY A 214 1.40 33.76 -5.27
C GLY A 214 2.32 32.64 -5.77
N GLU A 215 3.61 32.67 -5.46
CA GLU A 215 4.54 31.61 -5.86
C GLU A 215 4.39 30.39 -4.94
N LEU A 216 4.35 29.20 -5.55
CA LEU A 216 4.40 27.95 -4.83
C LEU A 216 5.83 27.69 -4.36
N SER A 217 5.98 27.47 -3.06
CA SER A 217 7.26 27.08 -2.46
C SER A 217 7.11 25.80 -1.66
N TYR A 218 8.17 25.00 -1.58
CA TYR A 218 8.17 23.80 -0.75
C TYR A 218 9.09 23.98 0.45
N GLY A 219 8.58 23.70 1.65
CA GLY A 219 9.34 23.70 2.90
C GLY A 219 9.22 22.37 3.63
N GLU A 220 10.20 22.07 4.48
CA GLU A 220 10.14 20.95 5.42
C GLU A 220 9.67 21.47 6.79
N TYR A 221 8.70 20.81 7.40
CA TYR A 221 8.07 21.25 8.63
C TYR A 221 8.17 20.17 9.69
N TRP A 222 8.61 20.56 10.89
CA TRP A 222 8.54 19.69 12.06
C TRP A 222 7.14 19.77 12.67
N VAL A 223 6.48 18.63 12.79
CA VAL A 223 5.09 18.52 13.22
C VAL A 223 4.99 17.56 14.38
N SER A 224 4.32 17.99 15.43
CA SER A 224 4.06 17.10 16.56
C SER A 224 3.15 15.93 16.19
N SER A 225 3.20 14.84 16.96
CA SER A 225 2.24 13.73 16.87
C SER A 225 0.75 14.11 17.07
N LYS A 226 0.49 15.36 17.52
CA LYS A 226 -0.85 15.95 17.64
C LYS A 226 -1.28 16.77 16.43
N GLY A 227 -0.43 16.91 15.41
CA GLY A 227 -0.71 17.69 14.21
C GLY A 227 -0.38 19.19 14.33
N LYS A 228 0.19 19.62 15.46
CA LYS A 228 0.67 21.00 15.62
C LYS A 228 2.02 21.15 14.92
N THR A 229 2.11 22.05 13.94
CA THR A 229 3.39 22.51 13.37
C THR A 229 4.21 23.19 14.46
N ILE A 230 5.44 22.73 14.65
CA ILE A 230 6.41 23.27 15.61
C ILE A 230 7.16 24.41 14.95
N CYS A 231 7.77 24.16 13.79
CA CYS A 231 8.45 25.17 12.98
C CYS A 231 8.68 24.67 11.54
N GLU A 232 9.07 25.59 10.66
CA GLU A 232 9.72 25.27 9.39
C GLU A 232 11.21 25.01 9.65
N LEU A 233 11.76 23.95 9.06
CA LEU A 233 13.15 23.54 9.23
C LEU A 233 14.06 24.30 8.26
N ASP A 234 15.25 24.66 8.75
CA ASP A 234 16.32 25.22 7.94
C ASP A 234 17.09 24.08 7.25
N THR A 235 16.63 23.72 6.05
CA THR A 235 17.18 22.62 5.26
C THR A 235 18.50 22.95 4.58
N ASP A 236 18.92 24.22 4.59
CA ASP A 236 20.17 24.67 3.98
C ASP A 236 21.38 24.40 4.89
N LEU A 237 21.14 24.16 6.19
CA LEU A 237 22.16 23.83 7.17
C LEU A 237 22.51 22.33 7.17
N GLU A 238 23.80 22.02 7.18
CA GLU A 238 24.27 20.64 7.32
C GLU A 238 23.80 20.04 8.66
N GLY A 239 23.33 18.80 8.63
CA GLY A 239 22.86 18.10 9.83
C GLY A 239 21.48 18.52 10.34
N TRP A 240 20.70 19.30 9.58
CA TRP A 240 19.34 19.72 9.97
C TRP A 240 18.43 18.54 10.35
N LYS A 241 18.58 17.36 9.70
CA LYS A 241 17.82 16.15 10.05
C LYS A 241 18.13 15.59 11.44
N ILE A 242 19.31 15.89 11.97
CA ILE A 242 19.77 15.44 13.29
C ILE A 242 19.33 16.43 14.37
N TYR A 243 19.58 17.71 14.12
CA TYR A 243 19.34 18.77 15.11
C TYR A 243 17.97 19.41 15.02
N MET A 244 17.21 19.13 13.95
CA MET A 244 15.87 19.68 13.70
C MET A 244 15.86 21.21 13.81
N LEU A 245 16.85 21.86 13.18
CA LEU A 245 17.04 23.31 13.27
C LEU A 245 15.87 24.04 12.58
N CYS A 246 15.21 24.92 13.31
CA CYS A 246 14.16 25.77 12.77
C CYS A 246 14.75 26.99 12.06
N LYS A 247 14.07 27.47 11.01
CA LYS A 247 14.35 28.80 10.45
C LYS A 247 14.07 29.89 11.51
N ASN A 248 14.92 30.92 11.52
CA ASN A 248 14.76 32.12 12.35
C ASN A 248 13.86 33.15 11.68
#